data_AF-A0A8W8M4U2-F1
#
_entry.id   AF-A0A8W8M4U2-F1
#
_cell.length_a   1.000
_cell.length_b   1.000
_cell.length_c   1.000
_cell.angle_alpha   90.00
_cell.angle_beta   90.00
_cell.angle_gamma   90.00
#
_symmetry.space_group_name_H-M   'P 1'
#
loop_
_entity.id
_entity.type
_entity.pdbx_description
1 polymer ?
#
loop_
_entity_poly.entity_id
_entity_poly.type
_entity_poly.pdbx_seq_one_letter_code
_entity_poly.pdbx_strand_id
1 'polypeptide(L)'
;MKTLPILLLVVALAASQSPDPSVTVRPSGSVTSGGTCSHQSDCEDSLCCVHSSFIGKRRKRLFLDGLFNHDHGTCKPHRKLNETCLPFMTHDIFNHELYESYCPCEQGLECRGVTVDEAEHSVVHHNPRCQPPES
;
A
#
# COMPACT_ATOMS: atom_id res chain seq x y z
N MET A 1 -42.05 -10.20 -60.15
CA MET A 1 -41.15 -11.06 -59.37
C MET A 1 -40.30 -10.15 -58.51
N LYS A 2 -40.43 -10.28 -57.18
CA LYS A 2 -39.78 -9.44 -56.17
C LYS A 2 -38.42 -10.04 -55.84
N THR A 3 -37.35 -9.25 -55.89
CA THR A 3 -36.06 -9.59 -55.28
C THR A 3 -35.60 -8.42 -54.43
N LEU A 4 -35.52 -8.71 -53.13
CA LEU A 4 -35.16 -7.81 -52.04
C LEU A 4 -33.68 -7.38 -52.08
N PRO A 5 -33.34 -6.24 -51.47
CA PRO A 5 -31.96 -5.81 -51.28
C PRO A 5 -31.24 -6.69 -50.24
N ILE A 6 -30.02 -7.10 -50.57
CA ILE A 6 -29.11 -7.86 -49.72
C ILE A 6 -28.61 -6.92 -48.61
N LEU A 7 -29.04 -7.21 -47.38
CA LEU A 7 -28.58 -6.60 -46.15
C LEU A 7 -27.12 -7.01 -45.90
N LEU A 8 -26.17 -6.09 -46.08
CA LEU A 8 -24.77 -6.27 -45.69
C LEU A 8 -24.68 -6.21 -44.17
N LEU A 9 -24.56 -7.39 -43.55
CA LEU A 9 -24.41 -7.59 -42.12
C LEU A 9 -22.94 -7.30 -41.74
N VAL A 10 -22.67 -6.12 -41.22
CA VAL A 10 -21.35 -5.77 -40.68
C VAL A 10 -21.18 -6.50 -39.35
N VAL A 11 -20.47 -7.62 -39.37
CA VAL A 11 -20.02 -8.33 -38.18
C VAL A 11 -18.84 -7.56 -37.58
N ALA A 12 -19.07 -6.87 -36.47
CA ALA A 12 -18.01 -6.27 -35.68
C ALA A 12 -17.16 -7.37 -35.04
N LEU A 13 -15.98 -7.62 -35.62
CA LEU A 13 -14.94 -8.45 -35.01
C LEU A 13 -14.28 -7.65 -33.88
N ALA A 14 -14.77 -7.85 -32.65
CA ALA A 14 -14.02 -7.55 -31.44
C ALA A 14 -12.94 -8.63 -31.26
N ALA A 15 -11.75 -8.41 -31.81
CA ALA A 15 -10.60 -9.29 -31.63
C ALA A 15 -9.59 -8.66 -30.67
N SER A 16 -9.62 -9.16 -29.43
CA SER A 16 -8.45 -9.53 -28.62
C SER A 16 -7.26 -8.56 -28.63
N GLN A 17 -7.34 -7.51 -27.80
CA GLN A 17 -6.13 -6.87 -27.30
C GLN A 17 -5.55 -7.75 -26.19
N SER A 18 -4.46 -8.44 -26.50
CA SER A 18 -3.58 -9.06 -25.52
C SER A 18 -3.09 -7.99 -24.53
N PRO A 19 -3.29 -8.13 -23.21
CA PRO A 19 -2.74 -7.16 -22.27
C PRO A 19 -1.21 -7.34 -22.20
N ASP A 20 -0.50 -6.29 -22.62
CA ASP A 20 0.90 -6.06 -22.28
C ASP A 20 1.07 -6.10 -20.75
N PRO A 21 1.99 -6.92 -20.21
CA PRO A 21 2.24 -6.96 -18.77
C PRO A 21 3.18 -5.82 -18.41
N SER A 22 2.69 -4.57 -18.35
CA SER A 22 3.39 -3.47 -17.64
C SER A 22 2.69 -2.11 -17.64
N VAL A 23 1.51 -1.93 -18.25
CA VAL A 23 0.83 -0.63 -18.19
C VAL A 23 -0.14 -0.60 -17.01
N THR A 24 0.37 -0.23 -15.84
CA THR A 24 -0.45 0.21 -14.70
C THR A 24 -1.19 1.48 -15.10
N VAL A 25 -2.41 1.32 -15.60
CA VAL A 25 -3.37 2.42 -15.74
C VAL A 25 -3.71 2.89 -14.31
N ARG A 26 -2.99 3.91 -13.84
CA ARG A 26 -3.31 4.58 -12.57
C ARG A 26 -4.76 5.10 -12.66
N PRO A 27 -5.68 4.71 -11.76
CA PRO A 27 -6.95 5.39 -11.68
C PRO A 27 -6.68 6.85 -11.32
N SER A 28 -7.34 7.80 -12.00
CA SER A 28 -7.22 9.24 -11.77
C SER A 28 -7.79 9.70 -10.40
N GLY A 29 -7.71 8.86 -9.38
CA GLY A 29 -8.27 9.04 -8.04
C GLY A 29 -7.34 8.60 -6.91
N SER A 30 -6.02 8.50 -7.15
CA SER A 30 -5.05 8.20 -6.08
C SER A 30 -5.03 9.32 -5.04
N VAL A 31 -5.17 8.94 -3.78
CA VAL A 31 -5.22 9.80 -2.60
C VAL A 31 -3.83 10.32 -2.27
N THR A 32 -3.74 11.64 -2.09
CA THR A 32 -2.51 12.33 -1.69
C THR A 32 -2.19 12.12 -0.20
N SER A 33 -0.97 12.45 0.21
CA SER A 33 -0.53 12.35 1.61
C SER A 33 -1.55 12.93 2.60
N GLY A 34 -1.87 12.18 3.66
CA GLY A 34 -2.81 12.55 4.70
C GLY A 34 -4.27 12.23 4.39
N GLY A 35 -4.60 11.76 3.19
CA GLY A 35 -5.94 11.28 2.88
C GLY A 35 -6.19 9.84 3.38
N THR A 36 -7.47 9.50 3.55
CA THR A 36 -7.91 8.18 3.98
C THR A 36 -7.78 7.17 2.85
N CYS A 37 -7.35 5.95 3.17
CA CYS A 37 -7.23 4.83 2.24
C CYS A 37 -7.72 3.56 2.90
N SER A 38 -8.15 2.57 2.12
CA SER A 38 -8.47 1.22 2.59
C SER A 38 -7.50 0.19 2.02
N HIS A 39 -6.99 0.46 0.83
CA HIS A 39 -6.05 -0.38 0.10
C HIS A 39 -4.78 0.41 -0.24
N GLN A 40 -3.65 -0.29 -0.39
CA GLN A 40 -2.39 0.33 -0.84
C GLN A 40 -2.54 0.99 -2.23
N SER A 41 -3.39 0.43 -3.09
CA SER A 41 -3.70 0.98 -4.43
C SER A 41 -4.42 2.32 -4.40
N ASP A 42 -5.00 2.70 -3.27
CA ASP A 42 -5.68 3.98 -3.13
C ASP A 42 -4.68 5.13 -3.03
N CYS A 43 -3.46 4.85 -2.56
CA CYS A 43 -2.43 5.86 -2.38
C CYS A 43 -1.59 6.05 -3.65
N GLU A 44 -1.01 7.23 -3.84
CA GLU A 44 0.01 7.45 -4.88
C GLU A 44 1.23 6.52 -4.65
N ASP A 45 1.92 6.10 -5.73
CA ASP A 45 3.07 5.18 -5.70
C ASP A 45 4.20 5.55 -4.72
N SER A 46 4.33 6.83 -4.35
CA SER A 46 5.31 7.31 -3.35
C SER A 46 4.81 7.26 -1.90
N LEU A 47 3.59 6.76 -1.71
CA LEU A 47 2.86 6.73 -0.45
C LEU A 47 2.44 5.29 -0.15
N CYS A 48 2.23 5.00 1.13
CA CYS A 48 1.64 3.76 1.57
C CYS A 48 0.44 3.97 2.49
N CYS A 49 -0.48 3.01 2.49
CA CYS A 49 -1.63 3.05 3.37
C CYS A 49 -1.26 2.51 4.76
N VAL A 50 -1.13 3.41 5.74
CA VAL A 50 -0.77 3.06 7.12
C VAL A 50 -2.01 3.07 7.99
N HIS A 51 -2.21 2.04 8.82
CA HIS A 51 -3.28 1.98 9.79
C HIS A 51 -3.33 3.28 10.61
N SER A 52 -4.47 3.96 10.54
CA SER A 52 -4.68 5.19 11.28
C SER A 52 -5.22 4.84 12.64
N SER A 53 -4.31 4.50 13.55
CA SER A 53 -4.63 4.65 14.97
C SER A 53 -4.81 6.14 15.21
N PHE A 54 -6.05 6.63 15.08
CA PHE A 54 -6.45 7.97 15.49
C PHE A 54 -6.23 8.09 17.00
N ILE A 55 -4.97 8.27 17.40
CA ILE A 55 -4.52 8.70 18.73
C ILE A 55 -4.81 10.20 18.79
N GLY A 56 -6.10 10.51 18.79
CA GLY A 56 -6.64 11.84 18.58
C GLY A 56 -7.69 12.15 19.64
N LYS A 57 -7.27 12.23 20.91
CA LYS A 57 -7.92 13.04 21.94
C LYS A 57 -9.39 12.74 22.28
N ARG A 58 -9.75 11.54 22.75
CA ARG A 58 -10.83 11.40 23.76
C ARG A 58 -10.54 10.28 24.75
N ARG A 59 -9.73 10.59 25.77
CA ARG A 59 -9.96 10.02 27.11
C ARG A 59 -11.45 10.28 27.40
N LYS A 60 -12.23 9.23 27.66
CA LYS A 60 -13.68 9.21 27.88
C LYS A 60 -14.53 9.02 26.61
N ARG A 61 -14.53 7.82 26.05
CA ARG A 61 -15.74 6.97 25.94
C ARG A 61 -15.44 5.67 25.19
N LEU A 62 -15.87 4.58 25.82
CA LEU A 62 -16.16 3.25 25.30
C LEU A 62 -15.03 2.36 24.76
N PHE A 63 -14.90 1.23 25.47
CA PHE A 63 -14.28 -0.05 25.13
C PHE A 63 -14.81 -0.71 23.82
N LEU A 64 -15.38 0.05 22.87
CA LEU A 64 -16.03 -0.46 21.65
C LEU A 64 -15.56 0.22 20.35
N ASP A 65 -14.88 1.36 20.38
CA ASP A 65 -14.41 2.03 19.15
C ASP A 65 -13.18 1.36 18.51
N GLY A 66 -12.50 0.48 19.24
CA GLY A 66 -11.32 -0.24 18.75
C GLY A 66 -11.62 -1.45 17.88
N LEU A 67 -12.89 -1.86 17.70
CA LEU A 67 -13.25 -3.05 16.91
C LEU A 67 -13.61 -2.76 15.45
N PHE A 68 -13.78 -1.51 15.04
CA PHE A 68 -14.46 -1.17 13.77
C PHE A 68 -13.69 -0.25 12.82
N ASN A 69 -12.44 0.12 13.13
CA ASN A 69 -11.64 1.04 12.31
C ASN A 69 -10.34 0.42 11.75
N HIS A 70 -10.28 -0.91 11.63
CA HIS A 70 -9.15 -1.59 10.96
C HIS A 70 -9.29 -1.60 9.43
N ASP A 71 -10.42 -1.14 8.88
CA ASP A 71 -10.67 -1.18 7.44
C ASP A 71 -10.11 0.06 6.70
N HIS A 72 -9.57 1.03 7.44
CA HIS A 72 -9.03 2.26 6.86
C HIS A 72 -7.74 2.75 7.54
N GLY A 73 -6.86 3.23 6.70
CA GLY A 73 -5.61 3.88 7.03
C GLY A 73 -5.54 5.32 6.55
N THR A 74 -4.33 5.82 6.50
CA THR A 74 -3.98 7.13 5.96
C THR A 74 -2.77 6.98 5.07
N CYS A 75 -2.82 7.58 3.88
CA CYS A 75 -1.70 7.60 2.96
C CYS A 75 -0.55 8.42 3.57
N LYS A 76 0.59 7.78 3.81
CA LYS A 76 1.81 8.41 4.32
C LYS A 76 2.97 8.22 3.35
N PRO A 77 3.96 9.12 3.31
CA PRO A 77 5.11 8.95 2.45
C PRO A 77 6.00 7.78 2.89
N HIS A 78 6.69 7.19 1.93
CA HIS A 78 7.79 6.27 2.20
C HIS A 78 8.88 6.91 3.06
N ARG A 79 9.58 6.07 3.82
CA ARG A 79 10.61 6.49 4.77
C ARG A 79 11.89 6.84 4.05
N LYS A 80 12.42 8.02 4.36
CA LYS A 80 13.61 8.58 3.71
C LYS A 80 14.89 8.07 4.37
N LEU A 81 16.02 8.37 3.73
CA LEU A 81 17.35 8.08 4.27
C LEU A 81 17.49 8.54 5.73
N ASN A 82 18.02 7.67 6.58
CA ASN A 82 18.23 7.84 8.02
C ASN A 82 16.95 7.99 8.87
N GLU A 83 15.76 7.85 8.30
CA GLU A 83 14.53 7.79 9.09
C GLU A 83 14.36 6.43 9.76
N THR A 84 13.76 6.43 10.96
CA THR A 84 13.42 5.21 11.70
C THR A 84 12.45 4.35 10.89
N CYS A 85 12.67 3.04 10.84
CA CYS A 85 11.86 2.10 10.06
C CYS A 85 11.58 0.82 10.87
N LEU A 86 10.82 -0.12 10.29
CA LEU A 86 10.58 -1.44 10.88
C LEU A 86 11.16 -2.52 9.96
N PRO A 87 12.16 -3.31 10.42
CA PRO A 87 12.86 -4.29 9.57
C PRO A 87 11.96 -5.47 9.21
N PHE A 88 11.06 -5.85 10.11
CA PHE A 88 9.98 -6.79 9.83
C PHE A 88 8.71 -5.97 9.63
N MET A 89 8.36 -5.71 8.37
CA MET A 89 7.14 -4.98 8.07
C MET A 89 5.94 -5.83 8.46
N THR A 90 5.24 -5.37 9.49
CA THR A 90 3.97 -5.94 9.91
C THR A 90 2.84 -5.24 9.17
N HIS A 91 2.03 -6.04 8.49
CA HIS A 91 0.71 -5.59 8.08
C HIS A 91 -0.23 -5.70 9.28
N ASP A 92 -1.31 -4.92 9.28
CA ASP A 92 -2.32 -4.99 10.32
C ASP A 92 -2.91 -6.43 10.39
N ILE A 93 -3.15 -6.89 11.62
CA ILE A 93 -3.57 -8.27 11.91
C ILE A 93 -5.00 -8.53 11.41
N PHE A 94 -5.82 -7.47 11.35
CA PHE A 94 -7.20 -7.51 10.91
C PHE A 94 -7.34 -7.13 9.44
N ASN A 95 -6.41 -6.33 8.91
CA ASN A 95 -6.38 -5.96 7.50
C ASN A 95 -4.94 -6.00 6.94
N HIS A 96 -4.61 -7.12 6.28
CA HIS A 96 -3.28 -7.37 5.71
C HIS A 96 -2.86 -6.40 4.59
N GLU A 97 -3.72 -5.46 4.18
CA GLU A 97 -3.38 -4.43 3.20
C GLU A 97 -2.89 -3.11 3.81
N LEU A 98 -2.99 -2.97 5.14
CA LEU A 98 -2.54 -1.79 5.86
C LEU A 98 -1.19 -2.04 6.53
N TYR A 99 -0.28 -1.08 6.42
CA TYR A 99 0.94 -1.09 7.24
C TYR A 99 0.62 -0.68 8.68
N GLU A 100 1.15 -1.39 9.68
CA GLU A 100 0.74 -1.18 11.07
C GLU A 100 1.14 0.20 11.62
N SER A 101 2.35 0.69 11.32
CA SER A 101 2.89 1.90 11.95
C SER A 101 3.65 2.83 11.00
N TYR A 102 4.42 2.28 10.06
CA TYR A 102 5.27 3.04 9.16
C TYR A 102 5.23 2.46 7.75
N CYS A 103 5.41 3.35 6.77
CA CYS A 103 5.66 2.93 5.40
C CYS A 103 7.02 2.26 5.22
N PRO A 104 7.20 1.52 4.11
CA PRO A 104 8.51 1.01 3.74
C PRO A 104 9.48 2.16 3.50
N CYS A 105 10.77 1.82 3.49
CA CYS A 105 11.78 2.72 2.99
C CYS A 105 11.53 3.03 1.51
N GLU A 106 11.94 4.21 1.07
CA GLU A 106 11.89 4.61 -0.33
C GLU A 106 12.71 3.64 -1.21
N GLN A 107 12.39 3.58 -2.51
CA GLN A 107 13.06 2.67 -3.44
C GLN A 107 14.58 2.87 -3.40
N GLY A 108 15.32 1.76 -3.30
CA GLY A 108 16.79 1.78 -3.19
C GLY A 108 17.30 1.99 -1.76
N LEU A 109 16.44 1.96 -0.74
CA LEU A 109 16.82 1.93 0.67
C LEU A 109 16.33 0.65 1.34
N GLU A 110 17.10 0.15 2.29
CA GLU A 110 16.79 -1.00 3.12
C GLU A 110 16.69 -0.61 4.59
N CYS A 111 15.73 -1.20 5.31
CA CYS A 111 15.58 -0.96 6.74
C CYS A 111 16.54 -1.84 7.55
N ARG A 112 17.55 -1.23 8.18
CA ARG A 112 18.59 -1.97 8.92
C ARG A 112 18.82 -1.42 10.32
N GLY A 113 18.95 -2.32 11.28
CA GLY A 113 19.37 -2.03 12.66
C GLY A 113 20.78 -1.44 12.70
N VAL A 114 21.03 -0.47 13.57
CA VAL A 114 22.39 0.03 13.84
C VAL A 114 23.23 -1.06 14.50
N THR A 115 22.61 -1.82 15.39
CA THR A 115 23.16 -3.07 15.93
C THR A 115 22.11 -4.17 15.78
N VAL A 116 22.57 -5.39 15.52
CA VAL A 116 21.73 -6.57 15.37
C VAL A 116 22.22 -7.61 16.37
N ASP A 117 21.36 -7.95 17.32
CA ASP A 117 21.63 -9.01 18.29
C ASP A 117 20.91 -10.28 17.81
N GLU A 118 21.68 -11.29 17.46
CA GLU A 118 21.17 -12.60 17.07
C GLU A 118 21.25 -13.55 18.28
N ALA A 119 20.09 -14.01 18.74
CA ALA A 119 19.96 -15.09 19.70
C ALA A 119 19.37 -16.34 19.02
N GLU A 120 19.47 -17.50 19.68
CA GLU A 120 19.11 -18.83 19.15
C GLU A 120 17.73 -18.90 18.46
N HIS A 121 16.77 -18.06 18.86
CA HIS A 121 15.42 -18.00 18.29
C HIS A 121 14.92 -16.58 17.97
N SER A 122 15.77 -15.55 17.97
CA SER A 122 15.33 -14.18 17.77
C SER A 122 16.42 -13.27 17.22
N VAL A 123 16.04 -12.42 16.27
CA VAL A 123 16.90 -11.34 15.76
C VAL A 123 16.33 -10.01 16.24
N VAL A 124 17.11 -9.26 17.01
CA VAL A 124 16.73 -7.94 17.53
C VAL A 124 17.51 -6.87 16.80
N HIS A 125 16.81 -6.04 16.04
CA HIS A 125 17.39 -4.87 15.39
C HIS A 125 17.20 -3.63 16.27
N HIS A 126 18.30 -3.03 16.72
CA HIS A 126 18.26 -1.81 17.52
C HIS A 126 18.31 -0.56 16.65
N ASN A 127 17.43 0.42 16.94
CA ASN A 127 17.31 1.68 16.22
C ASN A 127 17.34 1.51 14.68
N PRO A 128 16.48 0.66 14.11
CA PRO A 128 16.45 0.42 12.67
C PRO A 128 16.17 1.70 11.88
N ARG A 129 16.96 1.93 10.83
CA ARG A 129 16.89 3.10 9.95
C ARG A 129 16.99 2.72 8.48
N CYS A 130 16.38 3.52 7.61
CA CYS A 130 16.53 3.37 6.17
C CYS A 130 17.94 3.79 5.73
N GLN A 131 18.66 2.88 5.10
CA GLN A 131 20.05 3.06 4.65
C GLN A 131 20.21 2.52 3.22
N PRO A 132 21.21 2.98 2.44
CA PRO A 132 21.51 2.36 1.16
C PRO A 132 21.83 0.87 1.33
N PRO A 133 21.58 -0.01 0.34
CA PRO A 133 21.98 -1.41 0.39
C PRO A 133 23.50 -1.56 0.53
N GLU A 134 23.95 -2.65 1.15
CA GLU A 134 25.39 -2.97 1.21
C GLU A 134 25.89 -3.32 -0.19
N SER A 135 27.05 -2.77 -0.57
CA SER A 135 27.69 -3.02 -1.87
C SER A 135 28.66 -4.19 -1.81
#